data_AF-A0A534QWN5-F1
#
_entry.id   AF-A0A534QWN5-F1
#
_cell.length_a   1.000
_cell.length_b   1.000
_cell.length_c   1.000
_cell.angle_alpha   90.00
_cell.angle_beta   90.00
_cell.angle_gamma   90.00
#
_symmetry.space_group_name_H-M   'P 1'
#
loop_
_entity.id
_entity.type
_entity.pdbx_description
1 polymer ?
#
loop_
_entity_poly.entity_id
_entity_poly.type
_entity_poly.pdbx_seq_one_letter_code
_entity_poly.pdbx_strand_id
1 'polypeptide(L)'
;MRAVLTRVGTAAVILVLGLAGVFTASPARADGPGPWARTETRTPCASFNLLRHPYFGETHVHTVYSVDASIFDVRNTPRDAYRFATGEEIGLTPYDAEGHPRRTLRLRRPLDFAAVTDHSEGFGESYICFTPGEDGYDSDECTKLRNAIVQGEAGDLTTVGNTLTGLLIPIVALPMPHRWSFCGDGGTHCLDKASIVWDDIRAAAEEFYDRSAACTFTSFVGYEWSGTPLGNNLHRNVIFRNDDVPALPVSYIEQPTAQGLWAALGTACQQGLSRCDWLAIPHNSNMSSGRMFLPENANGSPLTAADAAVRAASEPLVEIYQAKSSSECKPGVGTPDELCAFESTNRVTLFGNSTPTNTFAPLSFVRNALKEGLRQEQAIEVNPFRLGLIGATDNH
;
A
#
# COMPACT_ATOMS: atom_id res chain seq x y z
N MET A 1 16.23 32.18 87.95
CA MET A 1 17.50 31.45 88.14
C MET A 1 17.30 30.01 87.71
N ARG A 2 18.14 29.55 86.75
CA ARG A 2 18.68 28.18 86.52
C ARG A 2 17.70 26.98 86.49
N ALA A 3 17.49 26.37 85.33
CA ALA A 3 18.31 25.32 84.65
C ALA A 3 17.94 23.90 85.16
N VAL A 4 17.18 23.12 84.37
CA VAL A 4 17.63 22.07 83.41
C VAL A 4 18.45 20.95 84.08
N LEU A 5 17.90 19.73 84.07
CA LEU A 5 18.62 18.52 83.65
C LEU A 5 17.67 17.33 83.41
N THR A 6 17.91 16.73 82.26
CA THR A 6 17.25 15.61 81.58
C THR A 6 17.62 14.25 82.19
N ARG A 7 16.69 13.28 82.13
CA ARG A 7 17.03 11.85 82.02
C ARG A 7 16.11 11.12 81.05
N VAL A 8 16.78 10.33 80.23
CA VAL A 8 16.33 9.55 79.08
C VAL A 8 15.78 8.20 79.55
N GLY A 9 14.62 7.79 79.02
CA GLY A 9 14.05 6.45 79.17
C GLY A 9 14.10 5.70 77.83
N THR A 10 14.81 4.57 77.84
CA THR A 10 15.04 3.62 76.74
C THR A 10 13.76 3.00 76.17
N ALA A 11 13.56 3.12 74.85
CA ALA A 11 12.62 2.31 74.08
C ALA A 11 13.38 1.22 73.32
N ALA A 12 12.96 -0.04 73.49
CA ALA A 12 13.51 -1.20 72.80
C ALA A 12 13.11 -1.20 71.31
N VAL A 13 14.10 -1.31 70.43
CA VAL A 13 13.90 -1.51 68.98
C VAL A 13 13.77 -3.00 68.73
N ILE A 14 12.57 -3.44 68.32
CA ILE A 14 12.35 -4.79 67.78
C ILE A 14 12.76 -4.76 66.30
N LEU A 15 13.86 -5.45 65.97
CA LEU A 15 14.35 -5.64 64.61
C LEU A 15 13.52 -6.74 63.93
N VAL A 16 12.57 -6.35 63.07
CA VAL A 16 11.86 -7.30 62.21
C VAL A 16 12.76 -7.58 61.00
N LEU A 17 13.34 -8.78 60.97
CA LEU A 17 14.02 -9.35 59.80
C LEU A 17 12.96 -9.61 58.71
N GLY A 18 12.82 -8.66 57.78
CA GLY A 18 12.07 -8.87 56.55
C GLY A 18 12.82 -9.86 55.65
N LEU A 19 12.26 -11.05 55.45
CA LEU A 19 12.67 -11.91 54.34
C LEU A 19 12.40 -11.16 53.03
N ALA A 20 13.45 -10.67 52.40
CA ALA A 20 13.41 -10.24 51.00
C ALA A 20 13.23 -11.50 50.14
N GLY A 21 11.97 -11.88 49.90
CA GLY A 21 11.62 -12.82 48.85
C GLY A 21 11.98 -12.18 47.51
N VAL A 22 13.07 -12.65 46.91
CA VAL A 22 13.39 -12.35 45.52
C VAL A 22 12.30 -13.01 44.68
N PHE A 23 11.26 -12.25 44.33
CA PHE A 23 10.35 -12.62 43.26
C PHE A 23 11.14 -12.53 41.95
N THR A 24 11.80 -13.62 41.57
CA THR A 24 12.16 -13.82 40.18
C THR A 24 10.83 -13.95 39.43
N ALA A 25 10.38 -12.87 38.80
CA ALA A 25 9.33 -12.94 37.80
C ALA A 25 9.79 -13.98 36.77
N SER A 26 9.16 -15.14 36.77
CA SER A 26 9.35 -16.10 35.69
C SER A 26 8.98 -15.35 34.41
N PRO A 27 9.80 -15.37 33.34
CA PRO A 27 9.37 -14.84 32.07
C PRO A 27 8.08 -15.57 31.73
N ALA A 28 7.00 -14.82 31.53
CA ALA A 28 5.75 -15.39 31.09
C ALA A 28 6.06 -16.25 29.86
N ARG A 29 5.75 -17.55 29.93
CA ARG A 29 5.84 -18.43 28.77
C ARG A 29 5.08 -17.78 27.63
N ALA A 30 5.77 -17.51 26.54
CA ALA A 30 5.24 -17.00 25.28
C ALA A 30 4.43 -18.07 24.51
N ASP A 31 3.85 -19.04 25.21
CA ASP A 31 3.15 -20.19 24.63
C ASP A 31 1.63 -19.95 24.72
N GLY A 32 1.12 -18.93 24.04
CA GLY A 32 -0.31 -18.67 23.93
C GLY A 32 -0.66 -17.98 22.62
N PRO A 33 -1.75 -18.37 21.93
CA PRO A 33 -2.19 -17.62 20.76
C PRO A 33 -2.49 -16.18 21.20
N GLY A 34 -2.05 -15.21 20.41
CA GLY A 34 -2.42 -13.81 20.62
C GLY A 34 -3.94 -13.62 20.59
N PRO A 35 -4.45 -12.40 20.81
CA PRO A 35 -5.90 -12.11 20.82
C PRO A 35 -6.56 -12.24 19.42
N TRP A 36 -5.89 -12.86 18.46
CA TRP A 36 -6.28 -13.01 17.07
C TRP A 36 -6.10 -14.47 16.63
N ALA A 37 -6.99 -14.94 15.76
CA ALA A 37 -6.87 -16.26 15.15
C ALA A 37 -5.81 -16.21 14.03
N ARG A 38 -4.82 -17.11 14.09
CA ARG A 38 -3.88 -17.30 12.99
C ARG A 38 -4.57 -18.16 11.92
N THR A 39 -4.67 -17.68 10.70
CA THR A 39 -5.30 -18.42 9.60
C THR A 39 -4.30 -19.23 8.78
N GLU A 40 -3.01 -18.95 8.92
CA GLU A 40 -1.92 -19.64 8.22
C GLU A 40 -1.33 -20.83 8.98
N THR A 41 -0.69 -21.75 8.25
CA THR A 41 0.10 -22.84 8.84
C THR A 41 1.56 -22.42 8.96
N ARG A 42 2.09 -22.35 10.19
CA ARG A 42 3.51 -22.06 10.46
C ARG A 42 3.92 -22.41 11.89
N THR A 43 5.22 -22.34 12.15
CA THR A 43 5.74 -22.39 13.52
C THR A 43 5.48 -21.05 14.23
N PRO A 44 4.99 -21.03 15.48
CA PRO A 44 4.88 -19.80 16.26
C PRO A 44 6.24 -19.09 16.39
N CYS A 45 6.22 -17.76 16.41
CA CYS A 45 7.42 -16.97 16.67
C CYS A 45 8.00 -17.29 18.04
N ALA A 46 9.32 -17.47 18.11
CA ALA A 46 10.04 -17.63 19.36
C ALA A 46 9.96 -16.36 20.23
N SER A 47 9.81 -15.19 19.60
CA SER A 47 9.52 -13.92 20.26
C SER A 47 8.05 -13.55 20.05
N PHE A 48 7.29 -13.44 21.14
CA PHE A 48 5.92 -12.94 21.12
C PHE A 48 5.73 -11.90 22.23
N ASN A 49 5.09 -10.78 21.88
CA ASN A 49 4.68 -9.75 22.82
C ASN A 49 3.19 -9.48 22.65
N LEU A 50 2.42 -9.63 23.73
CA LEU A 50 0.98 -9.37 23.76
C LEU A 50 0.64 -7.92 23.35
N LEU A 51 1.54 -6.98 23.62
CA LEU A 51 1.41 -5.57 23.26
C LEU A 51 1.97 -5.24 21.86
N ARG A 52 2.37 -6.26 21.10
CA ARG A 52 2.99 -6.18 19.76
C ARG A 52 4.40 -5.58 19.79
N HIS A 53 5.13 -5.79 18.70
CA HIS A 53 6.42 -5.14 18.45
C HIS A 53 6.22 -4.05 17.38
N PRO A 54 7.00 -2.95 17.41
CA PRO A 54 7.06 -2.03 16.30
C PRO A 54 7.80 -2.70 15.13
N TYR A 55 7.17 -2.70 13.95
CA TYR A 55 7.74 -3.20 12.71
C TYR A 55 7.76 -2.09 11.67
N PHE A 56 8.77 -2.09 10.82
CA PHE A 56 8.98 -1.14 9.74
C PHE A 56 9.05 -1.88 8.43
N GLY A 57 8.28 -1.44 7.44
CA GLY A 57 8.18 -2.13 6.17
C GLY A 57 7.65 -1.25 5.06
N GLU A 58 7.51 -1.86 3.89
CA GLU A 58 7.05 -1.22 2.66
C GLU A 58 5.73 -1.87 2.22
N THR A 59 4.76 -1.10 1.77
CA THR A 59 3.49 -1.61 1.25
C THR A 59 3.17 -1.06 -0.14
N HIS A 60 4.11 -0.33 -0.73
CA HIS A 60 3.94 0.33 -2.01
C HIS A 60 5.28 0.33 -2.77
N VAL A 61 5.51 -0.74 -3.54
CA VAL A 61 6.67 -0.87 -4.41
C VAL A 61 6.26 -1.56 -5.70
N HIS A 62 6.80 -1.07 -6.80
CA HIS A 62 6.58 -1.57 -8.14
C HIS A 62 7.81 -2.34 -8.62
N THR A 63 7.59 -3.21 -9.58
CA THR A 63 8.57 -4.10 -10.20
C THR A 63 8.44 -4.02 -11.71
N VAL A 64 9.18 -4.85 -12.43
CA VAL A 64 9.09 -5.02 -13.89
C VAL A 64 7.66 -5.27 -14.40
N TYR A 65 6.73 -5.71 -13.54
CA TYR A 65 5.35 -5.97 -13.92
C TYR A 65 4.46 -4.72 -13.97
N SER A 66 4.83 -3.63 -13.30
CA SER A 66 4.05 -2.39 -13.37
C SER A 66 4.34 -1.62 -14.66
N VAL A 67 3.28 -1.14 -15.31
CA VAL A 67 3.39 -0.30 -16.52
C VAL A 67 4.12 1.00 -16.22
N ASP A 68 3.93 1.60 -15.05
CA ASP A 68 4.57 2.86 -14.67
C ASP A 68 6.03 2.70 -14.19
N ALA A 69 6.44 1.49 -13.80
CA ALA A 69 7.84 1.14 -13.58
C ALA A 69 8.59 0.94 -14.89
N SER A 70 7.93 0.33 -15.89
CA SER A 70 8.54 0.01 -17.18
C SER A 70 9.17 1.22 -17.88
N ILE A 71 8.61 2.41 -17.70
CA ILE A 71 9.15 3.65 -18.29
C ILE A 71 10.47 4.14 -17.72
N PHE A 72 10.83 3.69 -16.53
CA PHE A 72 12.12 3.97 -15.92
C PHE A 72 13.13 2.86 -16.22
N ASP A 73 12.81 1.95 -17.16
CA ASP A 73 13.60 0.76 -17.46
C ASP A 73 13.87 -0.07 -16.19
N VAL A 74 12.84 -0.19 -15.35
CA VAL A 74 12.88 -1.08 -14.18
C VAL A 74 12.82 -2.52 -14.67
N ARG A 75 13.80 -3.31 -14.27
CA ARG A 75 13.93 -4.73 -14.62
C ARG A 75 13.90 -5.66 -13.40
N ASN A 76 13.83 -5.08 -12.21
CA ASN A 76 13.81 -5.83 -10.95
C ASN A 76 12.49 -6.59 -10.84
N THR A 77 12.56 -7.86 -10.47
CA THR A 77 11.41 -8.75 -10.30
C THR A 77 10.83 -8.64 -8.88
N PRO A 78 9.64 -9.22 -8.61
CA PRO A 78 9.14 -9.33 -7.24
C PRO A 78 10.13 -10.01 -6.27
N ARG A 79 10.90 -11.01 -6.74
CA ARG A 79 11.95 -11.63 -5.92
C ARG A 79 13.07 -10.66 -5.60
N ASP A 80 13.47 -9.81 -6.54
CA ASP A 80 14.51 -8.81 -6.30
C ASP A 80 14.04 -7.73 -5.31
N ALA A 81 12.76 -7.34 -5.36
CA ALA A 81 12.17 -6.44 -4.38
C ALA A 81 12.23 -7.04 -2.95
N TYR A 82 11.91 -8.33 -2.78
CA TYR A 82 12.01 -8.99 -1.48
C TYR A 82 13.46 -9.26 -1.03
N ARG A 83 14.38 -9.58 -1.95
CA ARG A 83 15.83 -9.63 -1.65
C ARG A 83 16.33 -8.28 -1.14
N PHE A 84 15.96 -7.20 -1.80
CA PHE A 84 16.29 -5.85 -1.35
C PHE A 84 15.71 -5.53 0.03
N ALA A 85 14.43 -5.83 0.24
CA ALA A 85 13.76 -5.66 1.53
C ALA A 85 14.45 -6.44 2.66
N THR A 86 14.98 -7.62 2.37
CA THR A 86 15.70 -8.46 3.33
C THR A 86 17.19 -8.13 3.46
N GLY A 87 17.68 -7.11 2.73
CA GLY A 87 19.00 -6.51 2.91
C GLY A 87 20.05 -6.89 1.87
N GLU A 88 19.66 -7.59 0.81
CA GLU A 88 20.54 -7.84 -0.33
C GLU A 88 20.74 -6.57 -1.18
N GLU A 89 21.82 -6.56 -1.96
CA GLU A 89 22.08 -5.50 -2.93
C GLU A 89 21.33 -5.81 -4.24
N ILE A 90 20.71 -4.79 -4.84
CA ILE A 90 20.08 -4.88 -6.16
C ILE A 90 20.73 -3.92 -7.15
N GLY A 91 20.66 -4.30 -8.43
CA GLY A 91 20.98 -3.43 -9.56
C GLY A 91 19.84 -2.49 -9.89
N LEU A 92 20.16 -1.28 -10.34
CA LEU A 92 19.22 -0.26 -10.80
C LEU A 92 19.64 0.29 -12.17
N THR A 93 18.65 0.85 -12.87
CA THR A 93 18.84 1.65 -14.09
C THR A 93 19.86 2.79 -13.89
N PRO A 94 20.66 3.16 -14.91
CA PRO A 94 20.71 2.58 -16.26
C PRO A 94 21.53 1.27 -16.32
N TYR A 95 21.23 0.44 -17.32
CA TYR A 95 21.97 -0.79 -17.63
C TYR A 95 22.99 -0.56 -18.76
N ASP A 96 24.07 -1.34 -18.82
CA ASP A 96 24.98 -1.35 -19.97
C ASP A 96 24.45 -2.21 -21.13
N ALA A 97 25.20 -2.27 -22.24
CA ALA A 97 24.77 -3.01 -23.44
C ALA A 97 24.70 -4.52 -23.21
N GLU A 98 25.43 -5.01 -22.21
CA GLU A 98 25.44 -6.40 -21.75
C GLU A 98 24.33 -6.69 -20.72
N GLY A 99 23.57 -5.66 -20.32
CA GLY A 99 22.48 -5.75 -19.37
C GLY A 99 22.90 -5.70 -17.90
N HIS A 100 24.13 -5.31 -17.58
CA HIS A 100 24.56 -5.13 -16.21
C HIS A 100 24.12 -3.77 -15.65
N PRO A 101 23.66 -3.72 -14.39
CA PRO A 101 23.27 -2.48 -13.76
C PRO A 101 24.50 -1.59 -13.53
N ARG A 102 24.41 -0.30 -13.89
CA ARG A 102 25.49 0.68 -13.64
C ARG A 102 25.41 1.30 -12.24
N ARG A 103 24.31 1.05 -11.54
CA ARG A 103 24.06 1.49 -10.17
C ARG A 103 23.63 0.29 -9.34
N THR A 104 24.06 0.26 -8.10
CA THR A 104 23.54 -0.69 -7.12
C THR A 104 23.04 0.04 -5.89
N LEU A 105 22.12 -0.60 -5.17
CA LEU A 105 21.59 -0.09 -3.91
C LEU A 105 21.40 -1.23 -2.92
N ARG A 106 21.67 -0.94 -1.64
CA ARG A 106 21.37 -1.83 -0.52
C ARG A 106 20.77 -1.02 0.63
N LEU A 107 19.72 -1.54 1.26
CA LEU A 107 19.16 -0.90 2.45
C LEU A 107 20.16 -0.87 3.60
N ARG A 108 20.20 0.25 4.33
CA ARG A 108 21.03 0.37 5.55
C ARG A 108 20.61 -0.61 6.64
N ARG A 109 19.32 -0.94 6.68
CA ARG A 109 18.71 -1.93 7.57
C ARG A 109 17.64 -2.69 6.78
N PRO A 110 17.60 -4.03 6.85
CA PRO A 110 16.48 -4.81 6.33
C PRO A 110 15.14 -4.35 6.92
N LEU A 111 14.08 -4.50 6.13
CA LEU A 111 12.70 -4.29 6.55
C LEU A 111 12.20 -5.49 7.33
N ASP A 112 11.20 -5.26 8.17
CA ASP A 112 10.50 -6.31 8.92
C ASP A 112 9.37 -6.92 8.06
N PHE A 113 8.83 -6.17 7.09
CA PHE A 113 7.87 -6.66 6.11
C PHE A 113 7.92 -5.89 4.78
N ALA A 114 7.41 -6.50 3.71
CA ALA A 114 7.19 -5.80 2.43
C ALA A 114 5.98 -6.37 1.66
N ALA A 115 5.42 -5.58 0.74
CA ALA A 115 4.46 -6.05 -0.26
C ALA A 115 4.78 -5.43 -1.62
N VAL A 116 4.86 -6.26 -2.66
CA VAL A 116 4.87 -5.79 -4.05
C VAL A 116 3.44 -5.44 -4.44
N THR A 117 3.24 -4.27 -5.05
CA THR A 117 1.92 -3.74 -5.39
C THR A 117 1.91 -3.14 -6.78
N ASP A 118 2.27 -3.96 -7.78
CA ASP A 118 2.21 -3.56 -9.18
C ASP A 118 0.76 -3.27 -9.64
N HIS A 119 0.60 -2.37 -10.61
CA HIS A 119 -0.68 -2.04 -11.24
C HIS A 119 -1.34 -3.26 -11.92
N SER A 120 -2.42 -3.78 -11.33
CA SER A 120 -3.11 -4.99 -11.80
C SER A 120 -3.77 -4.86 -13.17
N GLU A 121 -4.11 -3.64 -13.58
CA GLU A 121 -4.75 -3.34 -14.87
C GLU A 121 -3.84 -3.66 -16.05
N GLY A 122 -2.52 -3.65 -15.84
CA GLY A 122 -1.52 -3.83 -16.89
C GLY A 122 -0.82 -5.19 -16.88
N PHE A 123 -1.15 -6.12 -15.99
CA PHE A 123 -0.41 -7.39 -15.88
C PHE A 123 -0.36 -8.16 -17.21
N GLY A 124 -1.51 -8.34 -17.86
CA GLY A 124 -1.58 -9.07 -19.13
C GLY A 124 -0.98 -8.28 -20.29
N GLU A 125 -1.30 -6.99 -20.34
CA GLU A 125 -0.88 -6.04 -21.34
C GLU A 125 0.65 -5.89 -21.37
N SER A 126 1.27 -5.64 -20.21
CA SER A 126 2.73 -5.59 -20.06
C SER A 126 3.38 -6.91 -20.44
N TYR A 127 2.84 -8.03 -19.96
CA TYR A 127 3.38 -9.35 -20.30
C TYR A 127 3.43 -9.56 -21.82
N ILE A 128 2.33 -9.28 -22.52
CA ILE A 128 2.26 -9.40 -23.99
C ILE A 128 3.24 -8.43 -24.66
N CYS A 129 3.30 -7.17 -24.21
CA CYS A 129 4.17 -6.17 -24.82
C CYS A 129 5.68 -6.45 -24.64
N PHE A 130 6.07 -7.23 -23.63
CA PHE A 130 7.47 -7.53 -23.33
C PHE A 130 7.88 -8.99 -23.58
N THR A 131 6.99 -9.83 -24.10
CA THR A 131 7.27 -11.23 -24.42
C THR A 131 7.22 -11.48 -25.93
N PRO A 132 8.38 -11.57 -26.62
CA PRO A 132 8.42 -11.86 -28.05
C PRO A 132 7.68 -13.16 -28.40
N GLY A 133 6.82 -13.09 -29.42
CA GLY A 133 6.04 -14.23 -29.90
C GLY A 133 4.63 -14.33 -29.32
N GLU A 134 4.27 -13.50 -28.33
CA GLU A 134 2.88 -13.35 -27.89
C GLU A 134 2.04 -12.63 -28.96
N ASP A 135 0.79 -13.05 -29.10
CA ASP A 135 -0.17 -12.37 -29.98
C ASP A 135 -0.50 -10.98 -29.40
N GLY A 136 -0.23 -9.92 -30.17
CA GLY A 136 -0.27 -8.53 -29.71
C GLY A 136 1.09 -7.89 -29.42
N TYR A 137 2.19 -8.66 -29.37
CA TYR A 137 3.55 -8.12 -29.14
C TYR A 137 3.91 -7.03 -30.16
N ASP A 138 3.59 -7.23 -31.43
CA ASP A 138 3.86 -6.28 -32.53
C ASP A 138 2.74 -5.23 -32.74
N SER A 139 1.80 -5.10 -31.81
CA SER A 139 0.76 -4.07 -31.86
C SER A 139 1.34 -2.65 -31.81
N ASP A 140 0.56 -1.68 -32.29
CA ASP A 140 0.91 -0.27 -32.23
C ASP A 140 1.11 0.20 -30.78
N GLU A 141 0.26 -0.25 -29.87
CA GLU A 141 0.31 0.04 -28.43
C GLU A 141 1.62 -0.45 -27.81
N CYS A 142 1.95 -1.73 -28.01
CA CYS A 142 3.18 -2.31 -27.47
C CYS A 142 4.44 -1.71 -28.09
N THR A 143 4.41 -1.41 -29.39
CA THR A 143 5.53 -0.73 -30.06
C THR A 143 5.74 0.68 -29.52
N LYS A 144 4.67 1.44 -29.28
CA LYS A 144 4.75 2.77 -28.64
C LYS A 144 5.29 2.68 -27.21
N LEU A 145 4.83 1.71 -26.42
CA LEU A 145 5.30 1.49 -25.05
C LEU A 145 6.80 1.20 -25.02
N ARG A 146 7.28 0.24 -25.82
CA ARG A 146 8.72 -0.09 -25.91
C ARG A 146 9.56 1.09 -26.40
N ASN A 147 9.07 1.84 -27.38
CA ASN A 147 9.78 3.03 -27.87
C ASN A 147 9.85 4.14 -26.81
N ALA A 148 8.85 4.26 -25.93
CA ALA A 148 8.90 5.20 -24.82
C ALA A 148 10.03 4.85 -23.84
N ILE A 149 10.28 3.57 -23.55
CA ILE A 149 11.40 3.16 -22.68
C ILE A 149 12.74 3.64 -23.27
N VAL A 150 12.95 3.41 -24.56
CA VAL A 150 14.17 3.87 -25.27
C VAL A 150 14.33 5.39 -25.20
N GLN A 151 13.24 6.14 -25.30
CA GLN A 151 13.26 7.60 -25.13
C GLN A 151 13.57 8.02 -23.69
N GLY A 152 13.06 7.27 -22.71
CA GLY A 152 13.34 7.47 -21.28
C GLY A 152 14.82 7.27 -20.96
N GLU A 153 15.44 6.22 -21.50
CA GLU A 153 16.89 5.98 -21.42
C GLU A 153 17.70 7.13 -22.05
N ALA A 154 17.18 7.75 -23.10
CA ALA A 154 17.76 8.94 -23.73
C ALA A 154 17.49 10.25 -22.95
N GLY A 155 16.75 10.20 -21.84
CA GLY A 155 16.45 11.33 -20.96
C GLY A 155 15.19 12.14 -21.30
N ASP A 156 14.38 11.71 -22.28
CA ASP A 156 13.16 12.42 -22.68
C ASP A 156 11.92 12.00 -21.86
N LEU A 157 11.95 12.28 -20.56
CA LEU A 157 10.87 11.93 -19.64
C LEU A 157 9.52 12.60 -19.98
N THR A 158 9.52 13.69 -20.75
CA THR A 158 8.30 14.40 -21.13
C THR A 158 7.55 13.62 -22.20
N THR A 159 8.22 13.19 -23.27
CA THR A 159 7.60 12.36 -24.31
C THR A 159 7.15 11.01 -23.77
N VAL A 160 7.93 10.44 -22.85
CA VAL A 160 7.57 9.21 -22.12
C VAL A 160 6.27 9.39 -21.34
N GLY A 161 6.19 10.42 -20.49
CA GLY A 161 5.00 10.70 -19.71
C GLY A 161 3.75 10.94 -20.58
N ASN A 162 3.91 11.64 -21.71
CA ASN A 162 2.81 11.86 -22.65
C ASN A 162 2.36 10.57 -23.35
N THR A 163 3.32 9.73 -23.78
CA THR A 163 3.03 8.44 -24.43
C THR A 163 2.27 7.52 -23.48
N LEU A 164 2.75 7.34 -22.26
CA LEU A 164 2.07 6.55 -21.24
C LEU A 164 0.67 7.08 -20.93
N THR A 165 0.55 8.39 -20.69
CA THR A 165 -0.75 8.99 -20.39
C THR A 165 -1.73 8.69 -21.52
N GLY A 166 -1.30 8.81 -22.78
CA GLY A 166 -2.11 8.44 -23.94
C GLY A 166 -2.53 6.96 -23.97
N LEU A 167 -1.61 6.05 -23.64
CA LEU A 167 -1.84 4.60 -23.62
C LEU A 167 -2.74 4.14 -22.47
N LEU A 168 -2.64 4.80 -21.31
CA LEU A 168 -3.37 4.45 -20.08
C LEU A 168 -4.76 5.09 -20.00
N ILE A 169 -5.01 6.22 -20.68
CA ILE A 169 -6.32 6.89 -20.65
C ILE A 169 -7.49 5.93 -20.91
N PRO A 170 -7.47 5.08 -21.97
CA PRO A 170 -8.55 4.14 -22.23
C PRO A 170 -8.79 3.12 -21.12
N ILE A 171 -7.72 2.76 -20.39
CA ILE A 171 -7.70 1.69 -19.39
C ILE A 171 -8.13 2.20 -18.02
N VAL A 172 -7.69 3.39 -17.60
CA VAL A 172 -7.88 3.85 -16.21
C VAL A 172 -8.60 5.18 -16.06
N ALA A 173 -8.75 5.97 -17.14
CA ALA A 173 -9.25 7.35 -17.04
C ALA A 173 -10.64 7.57 -17.64
N LEU A 174 -11.09 6.70 -18.55
CA LEU A 174 -12.42 6.80 -19.14
C LEU A 174 -13.52 6.34 -18.15
N PRO A 175 -14.76 6.87 -18.27
CA PRO A 175 -15.89 6.40 -17.47
C PRO A 175 -16.22 4.91 -17.67
N MET A 176 -15.90 4.37 -18.85
CA MET A 176 -15.97 2.95 -19.17
C MET A 176 -14.57 2.48 -19.56
N PRO A 177 -13.75 2.07 -18.59
CA PRO A 177 -12.42 1.55 -18.87
C PRO A 177 -12.52 0.28 -19.70
N HIS A 178 -11.58 0.09 -20.61
CA HIS A 178 -11.48 -1.10 -21.42
C HIS A 178 -10.03 -1.44 -21.72
N ARG A 179 -9.78 -2.73 -21.92
CA ARG A 179 -8.48 -3.25 -22.32
C ARG A 179 -8.17 -2.91 -23.78
N TRP A 180 -6.90 -3.00 -24.15
CA TRP A 180 -6.48 -2.83 -25.54
C TRP A 180 -7.04 -3.92 -26.46
N SER A 181 -7.11 -3.63 -27.76
CA SER A 181 -7.77 -4.48 -28.75
C SER A 181 -7.18 -5.88 -28.85
N PHE A 182 -5.85 -6.02 -28.69
CA PHE A 182 -5.19 -7.33 -28.74
C PHE A 182 -5.56 -8.26 -27.57
N CYS A 183 -6.20 -7.73 -26.51
CA CYS A 183 -6.67 -8.55 -25.40
C CYS A 183 -7.88 -9.43 -25.76
N GLY A 184 -8.46 -9.25 -26.96
CA GLY A 184 -9.58 -10.05 -27.45
C GLY A 184 -10.91 -9.76 -26.75
N ASP A 185 -11.94 -10.47 -27.16
CA ASP A 185 -13.29 -10.31 -26.60
C ASP A 185 -13.28 -10.58 -25.10
N GLY A 186 -13.87 -9.65 -24.34
CA GLY A 186 -13.88 -9.70 -22.87
C GLY A 186 -12.50 -9.63 -22.21
N GLY A 187 -11.43 -9.33 -22.96
CA GLY A 187 -10.08 -9.24 -22.42
C GLY A 187 -9.40 -10.58 -22.15
N THR A 188 -9.97 -11.69 -22.64
CA THR A 188 -9.56 -13.06 -22.29
C THR A 188 -8.07 -13.32 -22.47
N HIS A 189 -7.44 -12.85 -23.56
CA HIS A 189 -6.01 -13.06 -23.78
C HIS A 189 -5.15 -12.37 -22.71
N CYS A 190 -5.50 -11.13 -22.34
CA CYS A 190 -4.79 -10.40 -21.30
C CYS A 190 -5.07 -10.97 -19.91
N LEU A 191 -6.27 -11.45 -19.62
CA LEU A 191 -6.58 -12.13 -18.36
C LEU A 191 -5.79 -13.44 -18.20
N ASP A 192 -5.62 -14.20 -19.29
CA ASP A 192 -4.79 -15.41 -19.29
C ASP A 192 -3.33 -15.07 -18.96
N LYS A 193 -2.76 -14.00 -19.54
CA LYS A 193 -1.39 -13.57 -19.23
C LYS A 193 -1.26 -12.90 -17.87
N ALA A 194 -2.29 -12.19 -17.41
CA ALA A 194 -2.34 -11.64 -16.06
C ALA A 194 -2.27 -12.74 -15.00
N SER A 195 -2.82 -13.93 -15.26
CA SER A 195 -2.67 -15.08 -14.35
C SER A 195 -1.22 -15.49 -14.13
N ILE A 196 -0.39 -15.45 -15.19
CA ILE A 196 1.04 -15.81 -15.11
C ILE A 196 1.79 -14.81 -14.21
N VAL A 197 1.55 -13.51 -14.43
CA VAL A 197 2.15 -12.45 -13.61
C VAL A 197 1.69 -12.54 -12.16
N TRP A 198 0.38 -12.72 -11.96
CA TRP A 198 -0.19 -12.82 -10.62
C TRP A 198 0.34 -14.02 -9.84
N ASP A 199 0.49 -15.18 -10.51
CA ASP A 199 1.07 -16.36 -9.90
C ASP A 199 2.55 -16.16 -9.54
N ASP A 200 3.33 -15.42 -10.33
CA ASP A 200 4.72 -15.11 -9.96
C ASP A 200 4.81 -14.17 -8.75
N ILE A 201 3.97 -13.13 -8.70
CA ILE A 201 3.89 -12.21 -7.54
C ILE A 201 3.54 -13.00 -6.26
N ARG A 202 2.53 -13.88 -6.34
CA ARG A 202 2.12 -14.75 -5.23
C ARG A 202 3.23 -15.71 -4.81
N ALA A 203 3.88 -16.35 -5.78
CA ALA A 203 4.97 -17.28 -5.51
C ALA A 203 6.16 -16.58 -4.86
N ALA A 204 6.54 -15.38 -5.33
CA ALA A 204 7.59 -14.58 -4.75
C ALA A 204 7.25 -14.16 -3.31
N ALA A 205 6.00 -13.74 -3.05
CA ALA A 205 5.57 -13.43 -1.68
C ALA A 205 5.69 -14.65 -0.76
N GLU A 206 5.26 -15.84 -1.19
CA GLU A 206 5.36 -17.05 -0.38
C GLU A 206 6.81 -17.57 -0.20
N GLU A 207 7.67 -17.41 -1.21
CA GLU A 207 9.09 -17.81 -1.13
C GLU A 207 9.84 -17.04 -0.03
N PHE A 208 9.55 -15.74 0.11
CA PHE A 208 10.23 -14.88 1.08
C PHE A 208 9.55 -14.84 2.45
N TYR A 209 8.38 -15.45 2.62
CA TYR A 209 7.66 -15.36 3.87
C TYR A 209 8.25 -16.28 4.94
N ASP A 210 8.86 -15.72 5.99
CA ASP A 210 9.45 -16.51 7.07
C ASP A 210 8.39 -17.16 7.99
N ARG A 211 8.12 -18.44 7.70
CA ARG A 211 7.24 -19.33 8.48
C ARG A 211 7.96 -20.05 9.63
N SER A 212 9.26 -19.82 9.83
CA SER A 212 10.04 -20.43 10.92
C SER A 212 9.72 -19.79 12.28
N ALA A 213 10.32 -20.28 13.37
CA ALA A 213 10.18 -19.63 14.67
C ALA A 213 10.94 -18.29 14.76
N ALA A 214 11.80 -17.96 13.79
CA ALA A 214 12.62 -16.75 13.83
C ALA A 214 11.79 -15.48 13.58
N CYS A 215 10.78 -15.56 12.70
CA CYS A 215 9.91 -14.45 12.32
C CYS A 215 10.67 -13.21 11.86
N THR A 216 11.69 -13.40 11.03
CA THR A 216 12.60 -12.33 10.62
C THR A 216 12.03 -11.42 9.55
N PHE A 217 11.07 -11.90 8.75
CA PHE A 217 10.48 -11.14 7.66
C PHE A 217 9.07 -11.62 7.31
N THR A 218 8.19 -10.69 6.95
CA THR A 218 6.85 -10.99 6.40
C THR A 218 6.69 -10.35 5.03
N SER A 219 6.52 -11.16 3.99
CA SER A 219 6.05 -10.71 2.69
C SER A 219 4.53 -10.87 2.60
N PHE A 220 3.88 -9.94 1.92
CA PHE A 220 2.44 -10.02 1.65
C PHE A 220 2.17 -10.24 0.17
N VAL A 221 1.15 -11.04 -0.13
CA VAL A 221 0.52 -11.04 -1.45
C VAL A 221 -0.25 -9.73 -1.60
N GLY A 222 0.02 -8.98 -2.66
CA GLY A 222 -0.62 -7.69 -2.90
C GLY A 222 -0.52 -7.23 -4.34
N TYR A 223 -1.33 -6.22 -4.67
CA TYR A 223 -1.37 -5.58 -5.98
C TYR A 223 -1.95 -4.17 -5.84
N GLU A 224 -1.78 -3.31 -6.85
CA GLU A 224 -2.45 -2.02 -6.89
C GLU A 224 -3.68 -2.05 -7.82
N TRP A 225 -4.80 -1.51 -7.31
CA TRP A 225 -5.98 -1.15 -8.08
C TRP A 225 -5.89 0.33 -8.44
N SER A 226 -5.86 0.67 -9.72
CA SER A 226 -5.28 1.94 -10.18
C SER A 226 -6.26 2.82 -10.94
N GLY A 227 -7.44 3.01 -10.35
CA GLY A 227 -8.48 3.89 -10.88
C GLY A 227 -8.05 5.35 -10.99
N THR A 228 -8.18 5.93 -12.19
CA THR A 228 -7.78 7.32 -12.47
C THR A 228 -8.83 8.10 -13.27
N PRO A 229 -10.14 8.02 -12.95
CA PRO A 229 -11.20 8.58 -13.78
C PRO A 229 -11.03 10.08 -13.96
N LEU A 230 -10.99 10.54 -15.21
CA LEU A 230 -10.75 11.94 -15.59
C LEU A 230 -9.46 12.52 -14.97
N GLY A 231 -8.45 11.69 -14.70
CA GLY A 231 -7.19 12.09 -14.08
C GLY A 231 -7.19 12.10 -12.55
N ASN A 232 -8.32 11.83 -11.89
CA ASN A 232 -8.41 11.87 -10.43
C ASN A 232 -7.83 10.58 -9.84
N ASN A 233 -6.80 10.70 -9.02
CA ASN A 233 -6.18 9.54 -8.39
C ASN A 233 -7.13 8.85 -7.41
N LEU A 234 -7.48 7.61 -7.69
CA LEU A 234 -8.24 6.73 -6.80
C LEU A 234 -7.48 5.42 -6.58
N HIS A 235 -6.16 5.43 -6.62
CA HIS A 235 -5.38 4.22 -6.45
C HIS A 235 -5.50 3.62 -5.03
N ARG A 236 -5.37 2.30 -4.93
CA ARG A 236 -5.36 1.52 -3.68
C ARG A 236 -4.41 0.33 -3.78
N ASN A 237 -3.53 0.20 -2.79
CA ASN A 237 -2.77 -1.02 -2.57
C ASN A 237 -3.64 -2.05 -1.83
N VAL A 238 -3.95 -3.17 -2.48
CA VAL A 238 -4.68 -4.29 -1.89
C VAL A 238 -3.67 -5.25 -1.29
N ILE A 239 -3.80 -5.51 0.02
CA ILE A 239 -2.89 -6.39 0.78
C ILE A 239 -3.69 -7.54 1.35
N PHE A 240 -3.26 -8.78 1.08
CA PHE A 240 -3.86 -9.98 1.64
C PHE A 240 -3.10 -10.48 2.85
N ARG A 241 -3.83 -11.06 3.82
CA ARG A 241 -3.22 -11.67 5.01
C ARG A 241 -2.36 -12.89 4.70
N ASN A 242 -2.72 -13.66 3.67
CA ASN A 242 -2.06 -14.91 3.29
C ASN A 242 -2.30 -15.23 1.80
N ASP A 243 -1.91 -16.43 1.39
CA ASP A 243 -1.93 -16.96 0.02
C ASP A 243 -3.31 -17.46 -0.49
N ASP A 244 -4.33 -17.51 0.37
CA ASP A 244 -5.71 -17.84 0.01
C ASP A 244 -6.39 -16.59 -0.58
N VAL A 245 -6.10 -16.32 -1.85
CA VAL A 245 -6.48 -15.10 -2.59
C VAL A 245 -7.27 -15.43 -3.86
N PRO A 246 -8.01 -14.46 -4.44
CA PRO A 246 -8.65 -14.64 -5.73
C PRO A 246 -7.68 -15.10 -6.83
N ALA A 247 -8.18 -15.91 -7.77
CA ALA A 247 -7.38 -16.46 -8.87
C ALA A 247 -6.81 -15.39 -9.81
N LEU A 248 -7.43 -14.21 -9.86
CA LEU A 248 -6.93 -13.01 -10.53
C LEU A 248 -7.18 -11.80 -9.63
N PRO A 249 -6.33 -10.77 -9.68
CA PRO A 249 -6.59 -9.52 -8.97
C PRO A 249 -7.87 -8.86 -9.52
N VAL A 250 -8.65 -8.23 -8.63
CA VAL A 250 -9.77 -7.38 -9.05
C VAL A 250 -9.18 -6.04 -9.47
N SER A 251 -9.18 -5.73 -10.77
CA SER A 251 -8.63 -4.47 -11.31
C SER A 251 -9.70 -3.38 -11.46
N TYR A 252 -9.28 -2.15 -11.74
CA TYR A 252 -10.16 -1.02 -12.07
C TYR A 252 -11.01 -1.27 -13.30
N ILE A 253 -10.52 -2.06 -14.27
CA ILE A 253 -11.23 -2.30 -15.52
C ILE A 253 -12.50 -3.10 -15.25
N GLU A 254 -12.40 -4.18 -14.48
CA GLU A 254 -13.54 -5.03 -14.14
C GLU A 254 -14.43 -4.44 -13.04
N GLN A 255 -13.86 -3.64 -12.14
CA GLN A 255 -14.59 -2.96 -11.06
C GLN A 255 -14.18 -1.50 -10.96
N PRO A 256 -14.80 -0.56 -11.71
CA PRO A 256 -14.35 0.83 -11.85
C PRO A 256 -14.75 1.76 -10.69
N THR A 257 -15.08 1.20 -9.53
CA THR A 257 -15.41 1.96 -8.33
C THR A 257 -14.83 1.28 -7.09
N ALA A 258 -14.51 2.06 -6.06
CA ALA A 258 -14.00 1.51 -4.80
C ALA A 258 -15.02 0.53 -4.17
N GLN A 259 -16.32 0.83 -4.24
CA GLN A 259 -17.36 -0.09 -3.76
C GLN A 259 -17.45 -1.38 -4.58
N GLY A 260 -17.22 -1.31 -5.90
CA GLY A 260 -17.11 -2.48 -6.76
C GLY A 260 -15.93 -3.36 -6.36
N LEU A 261 -14.76 -2.76 -6.11
CA LEU A 261 -13.58 -3.45 -5.58
C LEU A 261 -13.91 -4.16 -4.26
N TRP A 262 -14.46 -3.43 -3.28
CA TRP A 262 -14.77 -4.00 -1.96
C TRP A 262 -15.80 -5.12 -2.04
N ALA A 263 -16.84 -4.96 -2.87
CA ALA A 263 -17.87 -5.97 -3.05
C ALA A 263 -17.32 -7.23 -3.74
N ALA A 264 -16.47 -7.07 -4.75
CA ALA A 264 -15.86 -8.19 -5.47
C ALA A 264 -14.90 -8.98 -4.56
N LEU A 265 -14.01 -8.30 -3.84
CA LEU A 265 -13.10 -8.94 -2.88
C LEU A 265 -13.87 -9.57 -1.71
N GLY A 266 -14.87 -8.87 -1.17
CA GLY A 266 -15.74 -9.39 -0.13
C GLY A 266 -16.46 -10.68 -0.57
N THR A 267 -17.00 -10.69 -1.78
CA THR A 267 -17.67 -11.87 -2.35
C THR A 267 -16.68 -13.02 -2.58
N ALA A 268 -15.54 -12.75 -3.21
CA ALA A 268 -14.54 -13.77 -3.51
C ALA A 268 -14.00 -14.43 -2.22
N CYS A 269 -13.68 -13.63 -1.20
CA CYS A 269 -13.21 -14.14 0.08
C CYS A 269 -14.30 -14.87 0.88
N GLN A 270 -15.57 -14.45 0.80
CA GLN A 270 -16.67 -15.13 1.52
C GLN A 270 -17.13 -16.44 0.88
N GLN A 271 -17.09 -16.54 -0.46
CA GLN A 271 -17.76 -17.62 -1.19
C GLN A 271 -16.86 -18.79 -1.60
N GLY A 272 -15.55 -18.71 -1.37
CA GLY A 272 -14.65 -19.78 -1.81
C GLY A 272 -13.29 -19.85 -1.13
N LEU A 273 -12.91 -18.85 -0.33
CA LEU A 273 -11.55 -18.72 0.21
C LEU A 273 -11.61 -18.54 1.73
N SER A 274 -11.64 -19.66 2.45
CA SER A 274 -11.89 -19.71 3.90
C SER A 274 -10.92 -18.91 4.78
N ARG A 275 -9.76 -18.50 4.24
CA ARG A 275 -8.70 -17.78 4.94
C ARG A 275 -8.43 -16.39 4.36
N CYS A 276 -9.20 -15.98 3.36
CA CYS A 276 -9.02 -14.73 2.61
C CYS A 276 -9.46 -13.53 3.46
N ASP A 277 -8.48 -12.86 4.03
CA ASP A 277 -8.63 -11.53 4.64
C ASP A 277 -7.80 -10.55 3.84
N TRP A 278 -8.34 -9.37 3.63
CA TRP A 278 -7.71 -8.31 2.84
C TRP A 278 -7.97 -6.94 3.44
N LEU A 279 -7.16 -5.97 3.03
CA LEU A 279 -7.44 -4.55 3.19
C LEU A 279 -6.98 -3.81 1.94
N ALA A 280 -7.52 -2.62 1.73
CA ALA A 280 -7.10 -1.69 0.69
C ALA A 280 -6.54 -0.42 1.33
N ILE A 281 -5.43 0.08 0.80
CA ILE A 281 -4.76 1.29 1.30
C ILE A 281 -4.84 2.36 0.21
N PRO A 282 -5.82 3.28 0.28
CA PRO A 282 -5.83 4.45 -0.60
C PRO A 282 -4.58 5.32 -0.40
N HIS A 283 -4.09 5.91 -1.50
CA HIS A 283 -2.92 6.78 -1.50
C HIS A 283 -3.06 7.95 -2.49
N ASN A 284 -2.19 8.97 -2.33
CA ASN A 284 -2.20 10.20 -3.14
C ASN A 284 -3.56 10.88 -3.26
N SER A 285 -4.30 10.95 -2.15
CA SER A 285 -5.61 11.61 -2.12
C SER A 285 -5.53 13.08 -2.56
N ASN A 286 -4.37 13.71 -2.39
CA ASN A 286 -4.13 15.10 -2.78
C ASN A 286 -4.36 15.36 -4.27
N MET A 287 -4.17 14.33 -5.11
CA MET A 287 -4.41 14.34 -6.56
C MET A 287 -5.75 13.70 -6.97
N SER A 288 -6.71 13.58 -6.04
CA SER A 288 -8.03 13.00 -6.32
C SER A 288 -9.13 14.03 -6.64
N SER A 289 -8.80 15.33 -6.68
CA SER A 289 -9.77 16.44 -6.63
C SER A 289 -10.85 16.29 -5.54
N GLY A 290 -10.48 15.70 -4.40
CA GLY A 290 -11.37 15.48 -3.26
C GLY A 290 -12.32 14.30 -3.39
N ARG A 291 -12.18 13.49 -4.45
CA ARG A 291 -13.06 12.34 -4.71
C ARG A 291 -12.76 11.14 -3.82
N MET A 292 -11.54 11.01 -3.31
CA MET A 292 -11.12 9.82 -2.57
C MET A 292 -11.94 9.62 -1.28
N PHE A 293 -12.29 10.69 -0.57
CA PHE A 293 -12.97 10.63 0.73
C PHE A 293 -14.36 11.26 0.72
N LEU A 294 -15.10 11.14 -0.41
CA LEU A 294 -16.48 11.61 -0.44
C LEU A 294 -17.35 10.81 0.54
N PRO A 295 -18.22 11.48 1.32
CA PRO A 295 -19.19 10.84 2.20
C PRO A 295 -20.44 10.37 1.42
N GLU A 296 -20.23 9.84 0.22
CA GLU A 296 -21.25 9.41 -0.72
C GLU A 296 -20.85 8.05 -1.31
N ASN A 297 -21.86 7.29 -1.71
CA ASN A 297 -21.72 6.09 -2.51
C ASN A 297 -21.32 6.45 -3.96
N ALA A 298 -20.82 5.49 -4.73
CA ALA A 298 -20.37 5.64 -6.10
C ALA A 298 -21.48 6.09 -7.07
N ASN A 299 -22.75 5.82 -6.72
CA ASN A 299 -23.93 6.30 -7.43
C ASN A 299 -24.38 7.72 -7.00
N GLY A 300 -23.66 8.37 -6.08
CA GLY A 300 -23.95 9.68 -5.53
C GLY A 300 -24.96 9.70 -4.38
N SER A 301 -25.48 8.56 -3.92
CA SER A 301 -26.36 8.54 -2.74
C SER A 301 -25.56 8.75 -1.46
N PRO A 302 -26.11 9.43 -0.43
CA PRO A 302 -25.44 9.56 0.87
C PRO A 302 -25.05 8.20 1.45
N LEU A 303 -23.94 8.13 2.20
CA LEU A 303 -23.57 6.92 2.93
C LEU A 303 -24.60 6.59 4.01
N THR A 304 -25.00 5.32 4.08
CA THR A 304 -25.68 4.75 5.25
C THR A 304 -24.65 4.27 6.28
N ALA A 305 -25.10 3.96 7.51
CA ALA A 305 -24.25 3.35 8.53
C ALA A 305 -23.61 2.02 8.04
N ALA A 306 -24.34 1.25 7.24
CA ALA A 306 -23.83 0.02 6.64
C ALA A 306 -22.74 0.29 5.60
N ASP A 307 -22.95 1.26 4.70
CA ASP A 307 -21.94 1.65 3.70
C ASP A 307 -20.66 2.13 4.38
N ALA A 308 -20.82 2.97 5.42
CA ALA A 308 -19.70 3.48 6.20
C ALA A 308 -18.94 2.37 6.93
N ALA A 309 -19.63 1.35 7.44
CA ALA A 309 -19.00 0.20 8.09
C ALA A 309 -18.20 -0.66 7.11
N VAL A 310 -18.76 -0.91 5.91
CA VAL A 310 -18.04 -1.63 4.84
C VAL A 310 -16.77 -0.88 4.47
N ARG A 311 -16.86 0.43 4.27
CA ARG A 311 -15.70 1.25 3.95
C ARG A 311 -14.64 1.22 5.05
N ALA A 312 -15.02 1.46 6.30
CA ALA A 312 -14.09 1.48 7.43
C ALA A 312 -13.40 0.12 7.64
N ALA A 313 -14.08 -0.99 7.34
CA ALA A 313 -13.49 -2.32 7.37
C ALA A 313 -12.55 -2.60 6.20
N SER A 314 -12.88 -2.07 5.01
CA SER A 314 -12.13 -2.31 3.76
C SER A 314 -10.90 -1.42 3.63
N GLU A 315 -10.96 -0.17 4.09
CA GLU A 315 -9.90 0.84 4.02
C GLU A 315 -9.50 1.32 5.43
N PRO A 316 -8.93 0.47 6.30
CA PRO A 316 -8.56 0.87 7.65
C PRO A 316 -7.29 1.74 7.71
N LEU A 317 -6.53 1.82 6.62
CA LEU A 317 -5.28 2.56 6.51
C LEU A 317 -5.33 3.53 5.34
N VAL A 318 -4.50 4.57 5.37
CA VAL A 318 -4.26 5.49 4.26
C VAL A 318 -2.79 5.87 4.21
N GLU A 319 -2.26 5.96 3.00
CA GLU A 319 -0.90 6.46 2.76
C GLU A 319 -0.92 7.97 2.62
N ILE A 320 -0.20 8.66 3.51
CA ILE A 320 -0.13 10.12 3.55
C ILE A 320 1.16 10.68 2.96
N TYR A 321 2.18 9.86 2.73
CA TYR A 321 3.47 10.27 2.21
C TYR A 321 4.04 9.21 1.26
N GLN A 322 4.51 9.69 0.11
CA GLN A 322 5.29 8.94 -0.89
C GLN A 322 6.01 9.92 -1.83
N ALA A 323 6.90 9.43 -2.70
CA ALA A 323 7.73 10.22 -3.62
C ALA A 323 7.03 11.34 -4.43
N LYS A 324 5.76 11.18 -4.78
CA LYS A 324 4.93 12.12 -5.54
C LYS A 324 4.52 13.35 -4.72
N SER A 325 4.23 13.23 -3.42
CA SER A 325 3.95 14.35 -2.46
C SER A 325 3.19 13.91 -1.18
N SER A 326 3.10 14.82 -0.21
CA SER A 326 2.24 14.73 0.98
C SER A 326 0.74 14.84 0.67
N SER A 327 -0.03 13.91 1.22
CA SER A 327 -1.51 13.90 1.24
C SER A 327 -2.11 14.20 2.61
N GLU A 328 -1.28 14.48 3.63
CA GLU A 328 -1.76 14.72 4.99
C GLU A 328 -2.58 16.02 5.09
N CYS A 329 -2.01 17.15 4.67
CA CYS A 329 -2.65 18.46 4.66
C CYS A 329 -1.97 19.46 3.71
N LYS A 330 -2.58 20.64 3.52
CA LYS A 330 -1.99 21.77 2.77
C LYS A 330 -2.43 23.11 3.40
N PRO A 331 -1.54 24.10 3.56
CA PRO A 331 -1.91 25.40 4.12
C PRO A 331 -2.97 26.07 3.24
N GLY A 332 -3.97 26.67 3.87
CA GLY A 332 -5.11 27.29 3.18
C GLY A 332 -6.22 26.31 2.79
N VAL A 333 -6.02 24.99 2.95
CA VAL A 333 -7.03 23.97 2.63
C VAL A 333 -7.60 23.37 3.92
N GLY A 334 -8.47 24.13 4.57
CA GLY A 334 -9.08 23.72 5.85
C GLY A 334 -8.13 23.76 7.06
N THR A 335 -6.93 24.30 6.90
CA THR A 335 -5.96 24.54 7.99
C THR A 335 -5.01 25.70 7.66
N PRO A 336 -4.66 26.56 8.62
CA PRO A 336 -3.63 27.59 8.46
C PRO A 336 -2.21 27.10 8.84
N ASP A 337 -2.07 25.83 9.23
CA ASP A 337 -0.81 25.24 9.69
C ASP A 337 0.26 25.26 8.59
N GLU A 338 1.35 25.98 8.83
CA GLU A 338 2.44 26.15 7.86
C GLU A 338 3.25 24.85 7.66
N LEU A 339 3.25 23.94 8.63
CA LEU A 339 3.95 22.66 8.50
C LEU A 339 3.32 21.75 7.43
N CYS A 340 2.07 22.01 7.07
CA CYS A 340 1.39 21.37 5.94
C CYS A 340 2.02 21.70 4.58
N ALA A 341 2.96 22.65 4.50
CA ALA A 341 3.67 22.96 3.25
C ALA A 341 4.75 21.91 2.91
N PHE A 342 5.09 21.03 3.85
CA PHE A 342 6.11 20.00 3.66
C PHE A 342 5.75 19.02 2.53
N GLU A 343 6.66 18.87 1.56
CA GLU A 343 6.52 17.98 0.38
C GLU A 343 5.15 18.11 -0.33
N SER A 344 4.59 19.32 -0.36
CA SER A 344 3.26 19.58 -0.91
C SER A 344 3.30 19.77 -2.42
N THR A 345 2.27 19.28 -3.12
CA THR A 345 2.10 19.47 -4.57
C THR A 345 1.15 20.62 -4.91
N ASN A 346 1.28 21.14 -6.14
CA ASN A 346 0.29 22.03 -6.75
C ASN A 346 -0.52 21.34 -7.86
N ARG A 347 -0.38 20.01 -8.03
CA ARG A 347 -1.23 19.20 -8.91
C ARG A 347 -2.49 18.76 -8.18
N VAL A 348 -3.66 18.93 -8.80
CA VAL A 348 -4.96 18.49 -8.26
C VAL A 348 -5.42 17.13 -8.79
N THR A 349 -4.81 16.69 -9.89
CA THR A 349 -5.02 15.41 -10.59
C THR A 349 -3.68 14.81 -10.99
N LEU A 350 -3.63 13.49 -11.25
CA LEU A 350 -2.39 12.76 -11.57
C LEU A 350 -1.77 13.26 -12.89
N PHE A 351 -2.61 13.48 -13.90
CA PHE A 351 -2.23 13.98 -15.24
C PHE A 351 -2.34 15.51 -15.37
N GLY A 352 -2.61 16.21 -14.28
CA GLY A 352 -2.81 17.66 -14.27
C GLY A 352 -1.50 18.46 -14.21
N ASN A 353 -1.55 19.69 -14.72
CA ASN A 353 -0.46 20.64 -14.55
C ASN A 353 -0.27 21.05 -13.09
N SER A 354 0.99 21.22 -12.68
CA SER A 354 1.34 21.74 -11.36
C SER A 354 1.34 23.27 -11.41
N THR A 355 0.28 23.90 -10.92
CA THR A 355 0.13 25.37 -10.96
C THR A 355 -0.23 25.92 -9.58
N PRO A 356 0.52 26.91 -9.05
CA PRO A 356 0.26 27.46 -7.71
C PRO A 356 -1.15 28.05 -7.51
N THR A 357 -1.84 28.38 -8.60
CA THR A 357 -3.20 28.93 -8.62
C THR A 357 -4.28 27.85 -8.55
N ASN A 358 -3.92 26.56 -8.52
CA ASN A 358 -4.90 25.49 -8.41
C ASN A 358 -5.61 25.51 -7.07
N THR A 359 -6.93 25.38 -7.11
CA THR A 359 -7.78 25.26 -5.92
C THR A 359 -7.96 23.79 -5.57
N PHE A 360 -7.66 23.43 -4.33
CA PHE A 360 -7.84 22.09 -3.82
C PHE A 360 -9.18 21.95 -3.10
N ALA A 361 -9.89 20.85 -3.37
CA ALA A 361 -11.02 20.46 -2.54
C ALA A 361 -10.52 20.06 -1.13
N PRO A 362 -11.23 20.40 -0.04
CA PRO A 362 -10.81 20.04 1.31
C PRO A 362 -10.54 18.54 1.49
N LEU A 363 -11.41 17.70 0.93
CA LEU A 363 -11.33 16.24 1.00
C LEU A 363 -10.23 15.62 0.12
N SER A 364 -9.41 16.44 -0.55
CA SER A 364 -8.15 15.97 -1.13
C SER A 364 -7.13 15.59 -0.05
N PHE A 365 -7.30 16.06 1.20
CA PHE A 365 -6.32 15.86 2.27
C PHE A 365 -6.88 15.04 3.42
N VAL A 366 -6.08 14.09 3.90
CA VAL A 366 -6.47 13.14 4.95
C VAL A 366 -6.87 13.85 6.24
N ARG A 367 -6.20 14.94 6.64
CA ARG A 367 -6.59 15.72 7.83
C ARG A 367 -8.04 16.21 7.77
N ASN A 368 -8.54 16.56 6.58
CA ASN A 368 -9.93 16.97 6.40
C ASN A 368 -10.87 15.76 6.28
N ALA A 369 -10.41 14.65 5.70
CA ALA A 369 -11.16 13.39 5.72
C ALA A 369 -11.40 12.87 7.16
N LEU A 370 -10.42 13.00 8.06
CA LEU A 370 -10.57 12.66 9.47
C LEU A 370 -11.64 13.54 10.17
N LYS A 371 -11.68 14.85 9.87
CA LYS A 371 -12.74 15.75 10.36
C LYS A 371 -14.11 15.34 9.82
N GLU A 372 -14.17 15.02 8.53
CA GLU A 372 -15.38 14.52 7.89
C GLU A 372 -15.84 13.19 8.52
N GLY A 373 -14.92 12.31 8.89
CA GLY A 373 -15.21 11.07 9.60
C GLY A 373 -15.91 11.30 10.93
N LEU A 374 -15.45 12.26 11.73
CA LEU A 374 -16.13 12.66 12.98
C LEU A 374 -17.52 13.23 12.73
N ARG A 375 -17.72 13.95 11.62
CA ARG A 375 -19.04 14.46 11.22
C ARG A 375 -19.98 13.31 10.84
N GLN A 376 -19.50 12.32 10.10
CA GLN A 376 -20.26 11.12 9.74
C GLN A 376 -20.62 10.30 10.99
N GLU A 377 -19.69 10.13 11.92
CA GLU A 377 -19.95 9.44 13.19
C GLU A 377 -21.09 10.09 13.98
N GLN A 378 -21.18 11.42 13.97
CA GLN A 378 -22.30 12.13 14.61
C GLN A 378 -23.62 12.00 13.82
N ALA A 379 -23.55 11.92 12.50
CA ALA A 379 -24.73 11.94 11.63
C ALA A 379 -25.37 10.57 11.42
N ILE A 380 -24.54 9.52 11.32
CA ILE A 380 -24.95 8.14 10.98
C ILE A 380 -24.35 7.09 11.93
N GLU A 381 -23.81 7.50 13.08
CA GLU A 381 -23.27 6.65 14.17
C GLU A 381 -22.05 5.78 13.80
N VAL A 382 -21.55 5.90 12.57
CA VAL A 382 -20.39 5.14 12.06
C VAL A 382 -19.42 6.08 11.38
N ASN A 383 -18.14 5.96 11.70
CA ASN A 383 -17.06 6.74 11.10
C ASN A 383 -16.43 5.98 9.92
N PRO A 384 -16.69 6.37 8.65
CA PRO A 384 -16.10 5.72 7.47
C PRO A 384 -14.61 6.03 7.28
N PHE A 385 -14.07 7.04 7.97
CA PHE A 385 -12.70 7.55 7.82
C PHE A 385 -11.90 7.38 9.12
N ARG A 386 -12.11 6.27 9.83
CA ARG A 386 -11.30 5.91 11.00
C ARG A 386 -9.99 5.27 10.56
N LEU A 387 -9.10 6.11 10.01
CA LEU A 387 -7.91 5.68 9.30
C LEU A 387 -6.67 5.62 10.22
N GLY A 388 -5.92 4.53 10.11
CA GLY A 388 -4.50 4.51 10.47
C GLY A 388 -3.66 5.13 9.35
N LEU A 389 -2.48 5.63 9.69
CA LEU A 389 -1.62 6.35 8.74
C LEU A 389 -0.38 5.52 8.43
N ILE A 390 -0.02 5.44 7.16
CA ILE A 390 1.27 4.93 6.70
C ILE A 390 1.99 5.98 5.84
N GLY A 391 3.30 5.82 5.73
CA GLY A 391 4.09 6.43 4.65
C GLY A 391 4.80 5.30 3.92
N ALA A 392 4.88 5.42 2.61
CA ALA A 392 5.46 4.43 1.72
C ALA A 392 6.38 5.12 0.71
N THR A 393 7.09 4.37 -0.12
CA THR A 393 7.98 4.98 -1.10
C THR A 393 7.34 5.17 -2.47
N ASP A 394 6.50 4.23 -2.91
CA ASP A 394 6.03 4.17 -4.30
C ASP A 394 7.24 4.12 -5.27
N ASN A 395 8.26 3.35 -4.87
CA ASN A 395 9.49 3.19 -5.64
C ASN A 395 9.27 2.21 -6.80
N HIS A 396 10.02 2.46 -7.87
CA HIS A 396 10.13 1.62 -9.06
C HIS A 396 11.52 1.00 -9.15
#